data_AF-X1C2T1-F1
#
_entry.id   AF-X1C2T1-F1
#
_cell.length_a   1.000
_cell.length_b   1.000
_cell.length_c   1.000
_cell.angle_alpha   90.00
_cell.angle_beta   90.00
_cell.angle_gamma   90.00
#
_symmetry.space_group_name_H-M   'P 1'
#
loop_
_entity.id
_entity.type
_entity.pdbx_description
1 polymer ?
#
loop_
_entity_poly.entity_id
_entity_poly.type
_entity_poly.pdbx_seq_one_letter_code
_entity_poly.pdbx_strand_id
1 'polypeptide(L)'
;SKAALYDAFKGWREGGDVCSGSFDKKGTWKSTLSTKTTKYDQGGEPIVGVESVFDTEVYSNDVWGLKWADSDISTRGVFPQYYKHVDGKRVAVSPKDVPEETGLLAKEFKLAKRGEPFTSPGVGAWSKPGPKLGPLTVELVDDSKVTYSWYKFVDQPSFQQYDWSKDKKAKLQAFVEKIHVQWPIDRDYMAPPTSGELAKLDPALLVTPPKGLEVGYIPIVTKQENAR
;
A
#
# COMPACT_ATOMS: atom_id res chain seq x y z
N SER A 1 20.21 -7.19 7.89
CA SER A 1 21.37 -7.58 7.08
C SER A 1 20.96 -8.63 6.06
N LYS A 2 21.87 -9.07 5.18
CA LYS A 2 21.60 -10.14 4.21
C LYS A 2 21.16 -11.47 4.88
N ALA A 3 21.67 -11.72 6.09
CA ALA A 3 21.35 -12.91 6.88
C ALA A 3 19.87 -13.01 7.28
N ALA A 4 19.09 -11.93 7.21
CA ALA A 4 17.67 -11.96 7.56
C ALA A 4 16.82 -12.79 6.59
N LEU A 5 17.19 -12.82 5.30
CA LEU A 5 16.43 -13.55 4.27
C LEU A 5 17.25 -13.76 2.99
N TYR A 6 18.02 -12.75 2.57
CA TYR A 6 18.69 -12.74 1.28
C TYR A 6 19.65 -13.93 1.09
N ASP A 7 20.47 -14.26 2.08
CA ASP A 7 21.47 -15.33 1.93
C ASP A 7 20.80 -16.70 1.77
N ALA A 8 19.74 -16.98 2.55
CA ALA A 8 18.94 -18.19 2.41
C ALA A 8 18.20 -18.25 1.07
N PHE A 9 17.60 -17.13 0.63
CA PHE A 9 16.93 -17.02 -0.66
C PHE A 9 17.90 -17.25 -1.83
N LYS A 10 19.10 -16.65 -1.76
CA LYS A 10 20.14 -16.82 -2.76
C LYS A 10 20.61 -18.27 -2.82
N GLY A 11 20.92 -18.88 -1.66
CA GLY A 11 21.32 -20.29 -1.58
C GLY A 11 20.28 -21.22 -2.20
N TRP A 12 19.00 -21.00 -1.88
CA TRP A 12 17.90 -21.77 -2.46
C TRP A 12 17.82 -21.62 -3.99
N ARG A 13 17.96 -20.40 -4.49
CA ARG A 13 17.98 -20.11 -5.93
C ARG A 13 19.13 -20.80 -6.66
N GLU A 14 20.26 -20.97 -5.99
CA GLU A 14 21.47 -21.61 -6.51
C GLU A 14 21.47 -23.15 -6.34
N GLY A 15 20.36 -23.72 -5.85
CA GLY A 15 20.15 -25.17 -5.73
C GLY A 15 20.37 -25.74 -4.33
N GLY A 16 20.59 -24.89 -3.33
CA GLY A 16 20.65 -25.28 -1.93
C GLY A 16 19.27 -25.54 -1.30
N ASP A 17 19.25 -25.60 0.03
CA ASP A 17 18.07 -25.91 0.84
C ASP A 17 16.90 -24.95 0.58
N VAL A 18 15.67 -25.44 0.82
CA VAL A 18 14.45 -24.64 0.69
C VAL A 18 14.48 -23.46 1.66
N CYS A 19 14.39 -22.25 1.11
CA CYS A 19 14.23 -21.04 1.91
C CYS A 19 12.79 -20.98 2.44
N SER A 20 12.61 -20.89 3.76
CA SER A 20 11.29 -20.78 4.38
C SER A 20 10.60 -19.45 4.12
N GLY A 21 11.30 -18.43 3.60
CA GLY A 21 10.75 -17.07 3.40
C GLY A 21 10.52 -16.27 4.68
N SER A 22 10.52 -16.89 5.86
CA SER A 22 10.40 -16.19 7.14
C SER A 22 11.66 -15.36 7.43
N PHE A 23 11.47 -14.15 7.94
CA PHE A 23 12.58 -13.28 8.33
C PHE A 23 13.30 -13.78 9.59
N ASP A 24 14.60 -14.02 9.51
CA ASP A 24 15.42 -14.37 10.67
C ASP A 24 15.76 -13.12 11.50
N LYS A 25 15.27 -13.10 12.75
CA LYS A 25 15.52 -12.04 13.73
C LYS A 25 17.01 -11.81 14.02
N LYS A 26 17.87 -12.83 13.89
CA LYS A 26 19.32 -12.68 14.06
C LYS A 26 19.93 -11.76 13.01
N GLY A 27 19.32 -11.72 11.82
CA GLY A 27 19.70 -10.83 10.73
C GLY A 27 18.97 -9.49 10.75
N THR A 28 17.95 -9.30 11.59
CA THR A 28 17.21 -8.02 11.63
C THR A 28 17.92 -7.00 12.52
N TRP A 29 17.76 -5.75 12.15
CA TRP A 29 18.15 -4.61 12.99
C TRP A 29 16.88 -3.87 13.35
N LYS A 30 16.73 -3.55 14.63
CA LYS A 30 15.62 -2.75 15.13
C LYS A 30 16.17 -1.37 15.48
N SER A 31 15.64 -0.34 14.81
CA SER A 31 15.94 1.04 15.19
C SER A 31 15.40 1.31 16.60
N THR A 32 15.85 2.36 17.25
CA THR A 32 15.08 2.98 18.33
C THR A 32 14.33 4.15 17.72
N LEU A 33 13.00 4.14 17.82
CA LEU A 33 12.18 5.24 17.37
C LEU A 33 12.18 6.33 18.43
N SER A 34 12.22 7.57 17.95
CA SER A 34 11.94 8.76 18.73
C SER A 34 10.98 9.61 17.95
N THR A 35 10.33 10.55 18.63
CA THR A 35 9.43 11.46 17.94
C THR A 35 9.48 12.86 18.51
N LYS A 36 8.94 13.78 17.74
CA LYS A 36 8.90 15.22 18.01
C LYS A 36 7.58 15.73 17.48
N THR A 37 7.03 16.74 18.16
CA THR A 37 5.84 17.43 17.70
C THR A 37 5.99 17.88 16.25
N THR A 38 5.05 17.44 15.42
CA THR A 38 5.06 17.76 13.99
C THR A 38 4.77 19.25 13.81
N LYS A 39 5.60 19.91 13.01
CA LYS A 39 5.39 21.33 12.66
C LYS A 39 4.69 21.42 11.32
N TYR A 40 3.76 22.35 11.24
CA TYR A 40 2.96 22.59 10.06
C TYR A 40 3.08 24.07 9.67
N ASP A 41 3.08 24.34 8.37
CA ASP A 41 2.99 25.69 7.82
C ASP A 41 2.11 25.68 6.57
N GLN A 42 1.56 26.84 6.24
CA GLN A 42 0.88 27.05 4.96
C GLN A 42 1.30 28.41 4.40
N GLY A 43 1.87 28.44 3.21
CA GLY A 43 2.39 29.69 2.62
C GLY A 43 3.43 30.40 3.50
N GLY A 44 4.24 29.66 4.28
CA GLY A 44 5.27 30.21 5.16
C GLY A 44 4.79 30.69 6.54
N GLU A 45 3.48 30.73 6.79
CA GLU A 45 2.94 31.03 8.12
C GLU A 45 2.75 29.75 8.94
N PRO A 46 3.26 29.69 10.19
CA PRO A 46 3.10 28.53 11.05
C PRO A 46 1.63 28.22 11.37
N ILE A 47 1.30 26.93 11.39
CA ILE A 47 0.03 26.42 11.90
C ILE A 47 0.29 25.87 13.31
N VAL A 48 -0.51 26.31 14.28
CA VAL A 48 -0.34 26.00 15.71
C VAL A 48 -1.66 25.55 16.35
N GLY A 49 -1.60 24.88 17.50
CA GLY A 49 -2.76 24.33 18.20
C GLY A 49 -3.17 22.94 17.71
N VAL A 50 -2.56 22.42 16.63
CA VAL A 50 -2.79 21.06 16.13
C VAL A 50 -2.29 20.03 17.14
N GLU A 51 -1.17 20.32 17.80
CA GLU A 51 -0.57 19.50 18.86
C GLU A 51 -1.47 19.31 20.08
N SER A 52 -2.45 20.21 20.28
CA SER A 52 -3.47 20.07 21.32
C SER A 52 -4.60 19.12 20.94
N VAL A 53 -4.67 18.69 19.68
CA VAL A 53 -5.64 17.72 19.15
C VAL A 53 -5.01 16.34 19.01
N PHE A 54 -3.81 16.28 18.43
CA PHE A 54 -3.03 15.06 18.41
C PHE A 54 -1.54 15.41 18.34
N ASP A 55 -0.73 14.50 18.85
CA ASP A 55 0.70 14.51 18.63
C ASP A 55 1.17 13.10 18.23
N THR A 56 2.46 12.94 18.11
CA THR A 56 3.16 11.73 17.77
C THR A 56 3.64 11.06 19.06
N GLU A 57 3.56 9.74 19.11
CA GLU A 57 3.99 8.95 20.27
C GLU A 57 4.75 7.70 19.79
N VAL A 58 5.79 7.33 20.53
CA VAL A 58 6.42 6.02 20.40
C VAL A 58 5.83 5.14 21.50
N TYR A 59 4.95 4.22 21.10
CA TYR A 59 4.31 3.25 21.99
C TYR A 59 5.26 2.12 22.36
N SER A 60 4.79 1.26 23.28
CA SER A 60 5.48 0.02 23.65
C SER A 60 5.87 -0.79 22.41
N ASN A 61 6.99 -1.51 22.50
CA ASN A 61 7.57 -2.27 21.40
C ASN A 61 8.04 -1.44 20.21
N ASP A 62 8.33 -0.16 20.42
CA ASP A 62 8.95 0.72 19.41
C ASP A 62 8.03 0.92 18.19
N VAL A 63 6.75 1.18 18.47
CA VAL A 63 5.72 1.44 17.47
C VAL A 63 5.45 2.93 17.45
N TRP A 64 5.75 3.60 16.34
CA TRP A 64 5.43 5.01 16.16
C TRP A 64 3.98 5.18 15.71
N GLY A 65 3.26 6.15 16.25
CA GLY A 65 1.92 6.47 15.83
C GLY A 65 1.44 7.85 16.27
N LEU A 66 0.17 8.14 16.00
CA LEU A 66 -0.49 9.37 16.42
C LEU A 66 -1.29 9.11 17.71
N LYS A 67 -1.09 9.98 18.70
CA LYS A 67 -1.87 10.03 19.94
C LYS A 67 -2.86 11.18 19.86
N TRP A 68 -4.14 10.85 19.81
CA TRP A 68 -5.20 11.84 19.91
C TRP A 68 -5.41 12.26 21.38
N ALA A 69 -5.49 13.56 21.60
CA ALA A 69 -5.87 14.16 22.87
C ALA A 69 -7.40 14.28 22.97
N ASP A 70 -7.89 14.47 24.19
CA ASP A 70 -9.26 14.93 24.41
C ASP A 70 -9.25 16.47 24.27
N SER A 71 -9.77 16.96 23.14
CA SER A 71 -9.70 18.37 22.74
C SER A 71 -11.06 18.90 22.33
N ASP A 72 -11.35 20.16 22.65
CA ASP A 72 -12.57 20.85 22.22
C ASP A 72 -12.49 21.34 20.76
N ILE A 73 -11.29 21.29 20.14
CA ILE A 73 -11.06 21.72 18.76
C ILE A 73 -11.65 20.71 17.77
N SER A 74 -11.44 19.41 17.99
CA SER A 74 -12.02 18.36 17.16
C SER A 74 -12.15 17.06 17.91
N THR A 75 -13.06 16.20 17.42
CA THR A 75 -13.25 14.86 17.97
C THR A 75 -12.06 13.96 17.67
N ARG A 76 -11.86 12.95 18.52
CA ARG A 76 -10.82 11.94 18.34
C ARG A 76 -10.92 11.29 16.94
N GLY A 77 -9.81 11.28 16.22
CA GLY A 77 -9.74 10.75 14.84
C GLY A 77 -9.99 11.78 13.75
N VAL A 78 -10.34 13.02 14.09
CA VAL A 78 -10.63 14.10 13.14
C VAL A 78 -9.59 15.20 13.28
N PHE A 79 -8.83 15.47 12.22
CA PHE A 79 -7.86 16.57 12.18
C PHE A 79 -8.58 17.93 12.30
N PRO A 80 -7.94 18.98 12.86
CA PRO A 80 -8.56 20.30 12.92
C PRO A 80 -8.90 20.84 11.52
N GLN A 81 -10.13 21.30 11.34
CA GLN A 81 -10.66 21.72 10.05
C GLN A 81 -10.67 23.24 9.88
N TYR A 82 -10.70 24.00 10.98
CA TYR A 82 -10.81 25.46 10.98
C TYR A 82 -9.63 26.10 11.69
N TYR A 83 -9.19 27.23 11.15
CA TYR A 83 -8.05 27.98 11.65
C TYR A 83 -8.32 29.47 11.58
N LYS A 84 -7.91 30.21 12.61
CA LYS A 84 -7.94 31.68 12.63
C LYS A 84 -6.55 32.27 12.42
N HIS A 85 -6.45 33.36 11.69
CA HIS A 85 -5.22 34.14 11.56
C HIS A 85 -5.01 35.02 12.79
N VAL A 86 -3.91 34.82 13.51
CA VAL A 86 -3.52 35.62 14.68
C VAL A 86 -2.01 35.82 14.62
N ASP A 87 -1.56 37.08 14.57
CA ASP A 87 -0.14 37.48 14.63
C ASP A 87 0.79 36.67 13.69
N GLY A 88 0.38 36.53 12.43
CA GLY A 88 1.16 35.79 11.41
C GLY A 88 1.19 34.27 11.60
N LYS A 89 0.24 33.72 12.38
CA LYS A 89 0.03 32.29 12.59
C LYS A 89 -1.39 31.89 12.24
N ARG A 90 -1.58 30.63 11.88
CA ARG A 90 -2.89 29.99 11.77
C ARG A 90 -3.13 29.10 12.98
N VAL A 91 -4.05 29.51 13.85
CA VAL A 91 -4.36 28.81 15.10
C VAL A 91 -5.57 27.92 14.88
N ALA A 92 -5.44 26.62 15.16
CA ALA A 92 -6.55 25.67 15.11
C ALA A 92 -7.67 26.10 16.08
N VAL A 93 -8.93 25.99 15.63
CA VAL A 93 -10.11 26.35 16.44
C VAL A 93 -11.23 25.34 16.26
N SER A 94 -12.12 25.28 17.26
CA SER A 94 -13.33 24.47 17.19
C SER A 94 -14.29 25.02 16.12
N PRO A 95 -15.11 24.19 15.45
CA PRO A 95 -16.20 24.67 14.60
C PRO A 95 -17.15 25.65 15.32
N LYS A 96 -17.30 25.53 16.65
CA LYS A 96 -18.13 26.43 17.48
C LYS A 96 -17.59 27.86 17.56
N ASP A 97 -16.29 28.03 17.36
CA ASP A 97 -15.61 29.32 17.45
C ASP A 97 -15.45 29.98 16.06
N VAL A 98 -16.02 29.37 15.01
CA VAL A 98 -16.01 29.91 13.64
C VAL A 98 -17.15 30.93 13.53
N PRO A 99 -16.86 32.22 13.28
CA PRO A 99 -17.92 33.22 13.17
C PRO A 99 -18.85 32.95 11.99
N GLU A 100 -20.16 33.10 12.22
CA GLU A 100 -21.21 32.80 11.22
C GLU A 100 -21.03 33.63 9.94
N GLU A 101 -20.58 34.89 10.09
CA GLU A 101 -20.35 35.82 8.98
C GLU A 101 -19.27 35.35 7.99
N THR A 102 -18.41 34.41 8.38
CA THR A 102 -17.42 33.81 7.47
C THR A 102 -18.06 32.88 6.44
N GLY A 103 -19.25 32.35 6.74
CA GLY A 103 -19.93 31.33 5.92
C GLY A 103 -19.17 30.00 5.79
N LEU A 104 -18.07 29.80 6.51
CA LEU A 104 -17.18 28.63 6.36
C LEU A 104 -17.85 27.32 6.79
N LEU A 105 -18.73 27.37 7.78
CA LEU A 105 -19.46 26.20 8.27
C LEU A 105 -20.44 25.63 7.22
N ALA A 106 -20.92 26.47 6.30
CA ALA A 106 -21.81 26.07 5.22
C ALA A 106 -21.07 25.81 3.88
N LYS A 107 -19.74 25.90 3.88
CA LYS A 107 -18.96 25.78 2.65
C LYS A 107 -18.74 24.32 2.27
N GLU A 108 -19.19 23.96 1.08
CA GLU A 108 -18.88 22.67 0.47
C GLU A 108 -17.75 22.80 -0.56
N PHE A 109 -16.79 21.88 -0.50
CA PHE A 109 -15.76 21.74 -1.52
C PHE A 109 -16.26 20.79 -2.59
N LYS A 110 -16.16 21.19 -3.86
CA LYS A 110 -16.51 20.32 -4.97
C LYS A 110 -15.59 19.10 -4.95
N LEU A 111 -16.18 17.91 -5.04
CA LEU A 111 -15.43 16.69 -5.23
C LEU A 111 -14.61 16.79 -6.52
N ALA A 112 -13.41 16.22 -6.50
CA ALA A 112 -12.62 16.06 -7.70
C ALA A 112 -13.42 15.24 -8.73
N LYS A 113 -13.36 15.64 -10.00
CA LYS A 113 -13.88 14.80 -11.08
C LYS A 113 -13.02 13.54 -11.17
N ARG A 114 -13.64 12.40 -11.42
CA ARG A 114 -12.90 11.17 -11.69
C ARG A 114 -12.04 11.37 -12.95
N GLY A 115 -10.80 10.89 -12.89
CA GLY A 115 -9.87 10.95 -14.01
C GLY A 115 -10.24 9.94 -15.10
N GLU A 116 -9.51 10.00 -16.21
CA GLU A 116 -9.62 9.00 -17.27
C GLU A 116 -9.28 7.60 -16.73
N PRO A 117 -9.96 6.53 -17.20
CA PRO A 117 -9.63 5.17 -16.83
C PRO A 117 -8.16 4.84 -17.08
N PHE A 118 -7.55 4.14 -16.12
CA PHE A 118 -6.27 3.48 -16.40
C PHE A 118 -6.52 2.39 -17.45
N THR A 119 -5.74 2.38 -18.53
CA THR A 119 -5.76 1.34 -19.55
C THR A 119 -4.35 0.96 -19.97
N SER A 120 -4.12 -0.34 -20.10
CA SER A 120 -2.88 -0.88 -20.67
C SER A 120 -3.01 -1.03 -22.19
N PRO A 121 -1.90 -0.91 -22.95
CA PRO A 121 -1.91 -1.16 -24.39
C PRO A 121 -2.49 -2.53 -24.75
N GLY A 122 -3.30 -2.61 -25.81
CA GLY A 122 -3.83 -3.89 -26.33
C GLY A 122 -2.88 -4.63 -27.27
N VAL A 123 -1.66 -4.12 -27.46
CA VAL A 123 -0.70 -4.59 -28.48
C VAL A 123 0.70 -4.74 -27.89
N GLY A 124 1.60 -5.37 -28.65
CA GLY A 124 3.01 -5.49 -28.30
C GLY A 124 3.22 -6.35 -27.06
N ALA A 125 3.93 -5.81 -26.07
CA ALA A 125 4.31 -6.50 -24.83
C ALA A 125 3.13 -7.06 -24.03
N TRP A 126 1.92 -6.55 -24.26
CA TRP A 126 0.69 -6.97 -23.58
C TRP A 126 -0.06 -8.09 -24.31
N SER A 127 0.23 -8.33 -25.59
CA SER A 127 -0.45 -9.34 -26.39
C SER A 127 0.47 -10.44 -26.93
N LYS A 128 1.79 -10.24 -26.89
CA LYS A 128 2.77 -11.21 -27.44
C LYS A 128 4.07 -11.27 -26.60
N PRO A 129 4.32 -12.39 -25.90
CA PRO A 129 3.33 -13.37 -25.45
C PRO A 129 2.22 -12.70 -24.62
N GLY A 130 0.98 -13.11 -24.85
CA GLY A 130 -0.19 -12.53 -24.21
C GLY A 130 -0.59 -13.25 -22.91
N PRO A 131 -1.73 -12.85 -22.31
CA PRO A 131 -2.26 -13.53 -21.14
C PRO A 131 -2.61 -14.99 -21.45
N LYS A 132 -2.47 -15.85 -20.46
CA LYS A 132 -2.94 -17.23 -20.50
C LYS A 132 -4.45 -17.33 -20.32
N LEU A 133 -5.04 -16.45 -19.51
CA LEU A 133 -6.47 -16.38 -19.22
C LEU A 133 -6.90 -14.95 -18.92
N GLY A 134 -8.12 -14.60 -19.32
CA GLY A 134 -8.72 -13.29 -19.11
C GLY A 134 -9.17 -12.64 -20.42
N PRO A 135 -9.68 -11.40 -20.38
CA PRO A 135 -9.83 -10.59 -19.17
C PRO A 135 -10.88 -11.13 -18.19
N LEU A 136 -10.66 -10.87 -16.90
CA LEU A 136 -11.57 -11.08 -15.77
C LEU A 136 -11.81 -9.73 -15.09
N THR A 137 -12.87 -9.60 -14.31
CA THR A 137 -13.22 -8.35 -13.62
C THR A 137 -13.54 -8.55 -12.15
N VAL A 138 -13.25 -7.55 -11.33
CA VAL A 138 -13.75 -7.42 -9.95
C VAL A 138 -14.28 -5.99 -9.75
N GLU A 139 -15.24 -5.82 -8.86
CA GLU A 139 -15.64 -4.51 -8.34
C GLU A 139 -15.03 -4.32 -6.95
N LEU A 140 -14.47 -3.14 -6.71
CA LEU A 140 -13.89 -2.74 -5.43
C LEU A 140 -14.89 -1.92 -4.61
N VAL A 141 -14.62 -1.79 -3.31
CA VAL A 141 -15.47 -1.04 -2.36
C VAL A 141 -15.53 0.47 -2.63
N ASP A 142 -14.65 1.00 -3.48
CA ASP A 142 -14.64 2.40 -3.91
C ASP A 142 -15.45 2.67 -5.20
N ASP A 143 -16.28 1.69 -5.61
CA ASP A 143 -17.04 1.69 -6.87
C ASP A 143 -16.17 1.71 -8.14
N SER A 144 -14.90 1.30 -8.04
CA SER A 144 -14.06 1.03 -9.21
C SER A 144 -14.20 -0.43 -9.66
N LYS A 145 -14.15 -0.63 -10.98
CA LYS A 145 -14.09 -1.94 -11.61
C LYS A 145 -12.69 -2.13 -12.17
N VAL A 146 -12.05 -3.21 -11.74
CA VAL A 146 -10.71 -3.59 -12.16
C VAL A 146 -10.81 -4.76 -13.13
N THR A 147 -10.21 -4.61 -14.31
CA THR A 147 -10.02 -5.68 -15.29
C THR A 147 -8.60 -6.19 -15.21
N TYR A 148 -8.43 -7.50 -15.14
CA TYR A 148 -7.13 -8.15 -15.04
C TYR A 148 -7.08 -9.44 -15.84
N SER A 149 -5.87 -9.91 -16.13
CA SER A 149 -5.64 -11.18 -16.83
C SER A 149 -4.50 -11.95 -16.16
N TRP A 150 -4.49 -13.26 -16.29
CA TRP A 150 -3.44 -14.13 -15.79
C TRP A 150 -2.34 -14.33 -16.83
N TYR A 151 -1.11 -14.02 -16.46
CA TYR A 151 0.08 -14.20 -17.30
C TYR A 151 0.98 -15.26 -16.69
N LYS A 152 1.66 -16.02 -17.54
CA LYS A 152 2.85 -16.76 -17.08
C LYS A 152 3.87 -15.74 -16.59
N PHE A 153 4.50 -15.96 -15.44
CA PHE A 153 5.31 -14.93 -14.78
C PHE A 153 6.37 -14.31 -15.69
N VAL A 154 7.03 -15.11 -16.54
CA VAL A 154 8.06 -14.62 -17.47
C VAL A 154 7.54 -14.01 -18.77
N ASP A 155 6.24 -14.15 -19.02
CA ASP A 155 5.56 -13.63 -20.21
C ASP A 155 4.89 -12.28 -19.93
N GLN A 156 4.92 -11.78 -18.70
CA GLN A 156 4.37 -10.47 -18.35
C GLN A 156 5.00 -9.31 -19.17
N PRO A 157 4.27 -8.20 -19.38
CA PRO A 157 4.73 -7.09 -20.20
C PRO A 157 6.08 -6.50 -19.76
N SER A 158 6.35 -6.46 -18.46
CA SER A 158 7.56 -5.86 -17.88
C SER A 158 8.84 -6.59 -18.30
N PHE A 159 8.77 -7.89 -18.64
CA PHE A 159 9.93 -8.65 -19.13
C PHE A 159 10.14 -8.59 -20.63
N GLN A 160 9.14 -8.13 -21.41
CA GLN A 160 9.24 -8.10 -22.87
C GLN A 160 10.26 -7.08 -23.39
N GLN A 161 10.59 -6.07 -22.58
CA GLN A 161 11.65 -5.10 -22.91
C GLN A 161 13.06 -5.71 -22.88
N TYR A 162 13.24 -6.88 -22.27
CA TYR A 162 14.55 -7.50 -22.14
C TYR A 162 14.74 -8.63 -23.15
N ASP A 163 15.88 -8.61 -23.84
CA ASP A 163 16.32 -9.70 -24.71
C ASP A 163 16.91 -10.87 -23.90
N TRP A 164 16.02 -11.58 -23.19
CA TRP A 164 16.42 -12.73 -22.38
C TRP A 164 16.33 -14.02 -23.18
N SER A 165 17.39 -14.83 -23.07
CA SER A 165 17.40 -16.18 -23.62
C SER A 165 16.26 -17.04 -23.04
N LYS A 166 15.83 -18.03 -23.82
CA LYS A 166 14.83 -19.02 -23.40
C LYS A 166 15.23 -19.70 -22.08
N ASP A 167 16.50 -20.05 -21.93
CA ASP A 167 17.03 -20.68 -20.72
C ASP A 167 16.93 -19.76 -19.50
N LYS A 168 17.21 -18.47 -19.67
CA LYS A 168 17.11 -17.50 -18.57
C LYS A 168 15.66 -17.34 -18.12
N LYS A 169 14.72 -17.24 -19.07
CA LYS A 169 13.28 -17.22 -18.77
C LYS A 169 12.84 -18.53 -18.09
N ALA A 170 13.25 -19.68 -18.60
CA ALA A 170 12.92 -20.98 -18.00
C ALA A 170 13.43 -21.11 -16.56
N LYS A 171 14.68 -20.69 -16.29
CA LYS A 171 15.26 -20.71 -14.93
C LYS A 171 14.49 -19.80 -13.97
N LEU A 172 14.12 -18.58 -14.40
CA LEU A 172 13.33 -17.68 -13.56
C LEU A 172 11.93 -18.23 -13.31
N GLN A 173 11.27 -18.71 -14.35
CA GLN A 173 9.94 -19.31 -14.25
C GLN A 173 9.94 -20.49 -13.26
N ALA A 174 10.85 -21.44 -13.42
CA ALA A 174 10.96 -22.59 -12.52
C ALA A 174 11.22 -22.18 -11.07
N PHE A 175 11.98 -21.10 -10.85
CA PHE A 175 12.20 -20.58 -9.51
C PHE A 175 10.96 -19.91 -8.91
N VAL A 176 10.19 -19.16 -9.70
CA VAL A 176 8.92 -18.58 -9.25
C VAL A 176 7.89 -19.66 -8.93
N GLU A 177 7.83 -20.72 -9.73
CA GLU A 177 6.98 -21.89 -9.45
C GLU A 177 7.34 -22.52 -8.10
N LYS A 178 8.63 -22.65 -7.78
CA LYS A 178 9.08 -23.07 -6.45
C LYS A 178 8.61 -22.11 -5.35
N ILE A 179 8.68 -20.79 -5.57
CA ILE A 179 8.17 -19.80 -4.61
C ILE A 179 6.67 -20.00 -4.40
N HIS A 180 5.85 -20.07 -5.45
CA HIS A 180 4.39 -20.22 -5.30
C HIS A 180 4.01 -21.48 -4.51
N VAL A 181 4.75 -22.58 -4.68
CA VAL A 181 4.51 -23.82 -3.93
C VAL A 181 4.95 -23.72 -2.47
N GLN A 182 6.12 -23.12 -2.22
CA GLN A 182 6.72 -23.13 -0.88
C GLN A 182 6.29 -21.94 -0.02
N TRP A 183 5.84 -20.85 -0.64
CA TRP A 183 5.54 -19.57 -0.01
C TRP A 183 4.05 -19.24 -0.22
N PRO A 184 3.14 -19.93 0.49
CA PRO A 184 1.71 -19.68 0.38
C PRO A 184 1.32 -18.37 1.09
N ILE A 185 0.16 -17.81 0.74
CA ILE A 185 -0.31 -16.52 1.26
C ILE A 185 -0.75 -16.58 2.73
N ASP A 186 -1.06 -17.77 3.25
CA ASP A 186 -1.71 -18.02 4.53
C ASP A 186 -0.74 -18.43 5.65
N ARG A 187 0.49 -17.89 5.63
CA ARG A 187 1.49 -18.13 6.68
C ARG A 187 2.15 -16.86 7.20
N ASP A 188 2.79 -16.99 8.35
CA ASP A 188 3.54 -15.91 8.99
C ASP A 188 4.98 -15.84 8.48
N TYR A 189 5.27 -14.85 7.63
CA TYR A 189 6.63 -14.51 7.18
C TYR A 189 7.35 -13.57 8.15
N MET A 190 6.57 -12.80 8.91
CA MET A 190 7.03 -11.90 9.96
C MET A 190 6.23 -12.20 11.22
N ALA A 191 6.78 -11.88 12.38
CA ALA A 191 6.04 -12.01 13.63
C ALA A 191 4.79 -11.10 13.59
N PRO A 192 3.64 -11.57 14.11
CA PRO A 192 2.44 -10.75 14.16
C PRO A 192 2.66 -9.51 15.06
N PRO A 193 1.86 -8.45 14.88
CA PRO A 193 1.89 -7.31 15.79
C PRO A 193 1.57 -7.76 17.22
N THR A 194 2.22 -7.13 18.21
CA THR A 194 2.05 -7.48 19.63
C THR A 194 0.79 -6.89 20.25
N SER A 195 0.14 -5.94 19.57
CA SER A 195 -1.00 -5.17 20.07
C SER A 195 -1.72 -4.47 18.91
N GLY A 196 -2.98 -4.09 19.14
CA GLY A 196 -3.82 -3.39 18.16
C GLY A 196 -4.47 -4.32 17.14
N GLU A 197 -5.22 -3.72 16.21
CA GLU A 197 -5.88 -4.42 15.12
C GLU A 197 -5.23 -4.02 13.79
N LEU A 198 -5.11 -4.97 12.86
CA LEU A 198 -4.58 -4.71 11.53
C LEU A 198 -5.62 -3.99 10.67
N ALA A 199 -5.12 -3.08 9.82
CA ALA A 199 -5.93 -2.54 8.73
C ALA A 199 -6.37 -3.67 7.79
N LYS A 200 -7.61 -3.58 7.29
CA LYS A 200 -8.14 -4.52 6.32
C LYS A 200 -7.95 -3.97 4.92
N LEU A 201 -7.52 -4.83 4.00
CA LEU A 201 -7.59 -4.56 2.57
C LEU A 201 -8.99 -4.94 2.07
N ASP A 202 -9.42 -4.31 0.98
CA ASP A 202 -10.59 -4.79 0.24
C ASP A 202 -10.34 -6.24 -0.20
N PRO A 203 -11.17 -7.22 0.22
CA PRO A 203 -11.00 -8.61 -0.17
C PRO A 203 -10.96 -8.84 -1.68
N ALA A 204 -11.62 -7.98 -2.47
CA ALA A 204 -11.62 -8.07 -3.93
C ALA A 204 -10.24 -7.80 -4.55
N LEU A 205 -9.29 -7.20 -3.81
CA LEU A 205 -7.89 -7.05 -4.23
C LEU A 205 -7.11 -8.38 -4.20
N LEU A 206 -7.63 -9.40 -3.51
CA LEU A 206 -7.01 -10.72 -3.39
C LEU A 206 -7.76 -11.72 -4.28
N VAL A 207 -7.25 -11.94 -5.49
CA VAL A 207 -7.87 -12.85 -6.46
C VAL A 207 -7.39 -14.29 -6.28
N THR A 208 -8.31 -15.24 -6.44
CA THR A 208 -7.98 -16.67 -6.41
C THR A 208 -7.47 -17.14 -7.78
N PRO A 209 -6.30 -17.82 -7.85
CA PRO A 209 -5.83 -18.41 -9.08
C PRO A 209 -6.84 -19.40 -9.68
N PRO A 210 -7.19 -19.26 -10.97
CA PRO A 210 -8.02 -20.24 -11.67
C PRO A 210 -7.33 -21.59 -11.77
N LYS A 211 -8.14 -22.65 -11.94
CA LYS A 211 -7.63 -24.02 -12.03
C LYS A 211 -6.53 -24.16 -13.08
N GLY A 212 -5.37 -24.66 -12.69
CA GLY A 212 -4.20 -24.85 -13.54
C GLY A 212 -3.29 -23.62 -13.67
N LEU A 213 -3.59 -22.52 -12.96
CA LEU A 213 -2.79 -21.28 -12.92
C LEU A 213 -2.32 -20.95 -11.49
N GLU A 214 -2.39 -21.88 -10.56
CA GLU A 214 -2.00 -21.70 -9.16
C GLU A 214 -0.49 -21.46 -9.01
N VAL A 215 0.32 -22.06 -9.90
CA VAL A 215 1.78 -22.09 -9.81
C VAL A 215 2.38 -21.48 -11.07
N GLY A 216 3.23 -20.46 -10.90
CA GLY A 216 3.97 -19.83 -12.00
C GLY A 216 3.19 -18.81 -12.83
N TYR A 217 1.95 -18.49 -12.46
CA TYR A 217 1.12 -17.47 -13.10
C TYR A 217 0.74 -16.37 -12.12
N ILE A 218 0.61 -15.15 -12.62
CA ILE A 218 0.27 -13.97 -11.83
C ILE A 218 -0.88 -13.18 -12.47
N PRO A 219 -1.76 -12.57 -11.66
CA PRO A 219 -2.76 -11.65 -12.17
C PRO A 219 -2.10 -10.29 -12.45
N ILE A 220 -2.45 -9.67 -13.58
CA ILE A 220 -1.99 -8.34 -13.97
C ILE A 220 -3.20 -7.50 -14.36
N VAL A 221 -3.35 -6.35 -13.71
CA VAL A 221 -4.38 -5.36 -14.03
C VAL A 221 -4.09 -4.73 -15.40
N THR A 222 -5.10 -4.72 -16.26
CA THR A 222 -5.03 -4.15 -17.61
C THR A 222 -5.94 -2.95 -17.80
N LYS A 223 -6.95 -2.78 -16.94
CA LYS A 223 -7.83 -1.61 -16.94
C LYS A 223 -8.41 -1.36 -15.55
N GLN A 224 -8.58 -0.10 -15.17
CA GLN A 224 -9.38 0.31 -14.02
C GLN A 224 -10.28 1.47 -14.43
N GLU A 225 -11.57 1.30 -14.22
CA GLU A 225 -12.60 2.27 -14.58
C GLU A 225 -13.67 2.32 -13.48
N ASN A 226 -14.68 3.16 -13.65
CA ASN A 226 -15.83 3.12 -12.76
C ASN A 226 -16.64 1.85 -13.03
N ALA A 227 -17.15 1.24 -11.96
CA ALA A 227 -18.12 0.16 -12.11
C ALA A 227 -19.46 0.67 -12.68
N ARG A 228 -19.77 1.95 -12.43
CA ARG A 228 -21.01 2.64 -12.82
C ARG A 228 -20.74 3.97 -13.50
#